data_AF-A0A6H9Y7Z8-F1
#
_entry.id   AF-A0A6H9Y7Z8-F1
#
_cell.length_a   1.000
_cell.length_b   1.000
_cell.length_c   1.000
_cell.angle_alpha   90.00
_cell.angle_beta   90.00
_cell.angle_gamma   90.00
#
_symmetry.space_group_name_H-M   'P 1'
#
loop_
_entity.id
_entity.type
_entity.pdbx_description
1 polymer ?
#
loop_
_entity_poly.entity_id
_entity_poly.type
_entity_poly.pdbx_seq_one_letter_code
_entity_poly.pdbx_strand_id
1 'polypeptide(L)'
;MPEAPYPSRSPEQALLRVLAAGAARGRDWFEPDDGELSGLIEQIADRDPLWLLRCIGWLRAVPGLGPAAIVLTADLVHARLKTGATDNRKLIRAVLKHAHEPGRLLLYWSETYGRPVPKPVQRGVADAVKILYTPQSAAEHDHPGRGLRFGEVLTIARPKPDNQHQADLFRTLIDTRSHSPDTPAPDLTEPAVDPAVIKTLEHSAATGRAPFDVALDSSSRQR
;
A
#
# COMPACT_ATOMS: atom_id res chain seq x y z
N MET A 1 42.56 20.32 -3.30
CA MET A 1 41.75 19.27 -3.95
C MET A 1 40.30 19.51 -3.56
N PRO A 2 39.44 20.09 -4.40
CA PRO A 2 38.02 20.07 -4.11
C PRO A 2 37.57 18.62 -4.18
N GLU A 3 36.98 18.14 -3.08
CA GLU A 3 36.30 16.85 -2.99
C GLU A 3 35.27 16.80 -4.13
N ALA A 4 35.36 15.80 -5.02
CA ALA A 4 34.39 15.65 -6.08
C ALA A 4 32.99 15.59 -5.45
N PRO A 5 31.99 16.32 -5.96
CA PRO A 5 30.64 16.23 -5.42
C PRO A 5 30.24 14.76 -5.46
N TYR A 6 29.84 14.20 -4.32
CA TYR A 6 29.23 12.86 -4.27
C TYR A 6 28.25 12.76 -5.46
N PRO A 7 28.30 11.69 -6.28
CA PRO A 7 27.34 11.55 -7.36
C PRO A 7 25.95 11.71 -6.74
N SER A 8 25.15 12.62 -7.30
CA SER A 8 23.76 12.82 -6.88
C SER A 8 23.11 11.43 -6.82
N ARG A 9 22.75 10.99 -5.61
CA ARG A 9 22.25 9.63 -5.38
C ARG A 9 21.01 9.41 -6.25
N SER A 10 20.89 8.22 -6.81
CA SER A 10 19.76 7.91 -7.69
C SER A 10 18.43 7.99 -6.91
N PRO A 11 17.29 8.27 -7.58
CA PRO A 11 16.00 8.33 -6.89
C PRO A 11 15.63 6.98 -6.23
N GLU A 12 16.08 5.86 -6.79
CA GLU A 12 15.95 4.52 -6.20
C GLU A 12 16.69 4.43 -4.85
N GLN A 13 17.93 4.92 -4.78
CA GLN A 13 18.69 4.98 -3.52
C GLN A 13 18.04 5.91 -2.50
N ALA A 14 17.45 7.02 -2.95
CA ALA A 14 16.70 7.93 -2.07
C ALA A 14 15.46 7.25 -1.50
N LEU A 15 14.66 6.57 -2.34
CA LEU A 15 13.49 5.81 -1.91
C LEU A 15 13.88 4.72 -0.89
N LEU A 16 14.94 3.96 -1.15
CA LEU A 16 15.40 2.90 -0.24
C LEU A 16 15.82 3.46 1.14
N ARG A 17 16.37 4.67 1.21
CA ARG A 17 16.66 5.34 2.50
C ARG A 17 15.40 5.73 3.24
N VAL A 18 14.41 6.29 2.55
CA VAL A 18 13.11 6.62 3.15
C VAL A 18 12.44 5.35 3.68
N LEU A 19 12.50 4.25 2.92
CA LEU A 19 12.02 2.94 3.32
C LEU A 19 12.73 2.41 4.58
N ALA A 20 14.08 2.42 4.60
CA ALA A 20 14.86 2.00 5.77
C ALA A 20 14.54 2.85 7.01
N ALA A 21 14.54 4.17 6.84
CA ALA A 21 14.30 5.15 7.88
C ALA A 21 12.88 5.03 8.47
N GLY A 22 11.88 4.81 7.62
CA GLY A 22 10.49 4.62 8.03
C GLY A 22 10.29 3.27 8.72
N ALA A 23 10.87 2.20 8.20
CA ALA A 23 10.81 0.86 8.81
C ALA A 23 11.44 0.85 10.20
N ALA A 24 12.62 1.45 10.37
CA ALA A 24 13.33 1.51 11.65
C ALA A 24 12.58 2.32 12.72
N ARG A 25 11.77 3.30 12.31
CA ARG A 25 10.99 4.17 13.22
C ARG A 25 9.56 3.69 13.45
N GLY A 26 9.11 2.66 12.73
CA GLY A 26 7.69 2.25 12.75
C GLY A 26 6.77 3.34 12.19
N ARG A 27 7.15 3.98 11.08
CA ARG A 27 6.34 5.01 10.40
C ARG A 27 4.93 4.48 10.08
N ASP A 28 3.88 5.28 10.33
CA ASP A 28 2.59 5.06 9.68
C ASP A 28 2.69 5.51 8.23
N TRP A 29 2.79 4.55 7.32
CA TRP A 29 2.98 4.82 5.89
C TRP A 29 1.81 5.56 5.26
N PHE A 30 0.61 5.43 5.82
CA PHE A 30 -0.59 6.06 5.26
C PHE A 30 -0.74 7.52 5.69
N GLU A 31 0.08 8.01 6.63
CA GLU A 31 0.13 9.43 6.94
C GLU A 31 0.76 10.17 5.76
N PRO A 32 0.04 11.10 5.11
CA PRO A 32 0.58 11.87 4.00
C PRO A 32 1.84 12.62 4.43
N ASP A 33 2.86 12.65 3.57
CA ASP A 33 4.03 13.53 3.73
C ASP A 33 3.94 14.78 2.86
N ASP A 34 4.93 15.65 2.95
CA ASP A 34 5.05 16.88 2.16
C ASP A 34 5.31 16.63 0.65
N GLY A 35 5.07 15.40 0.16
CA GLY A 35 5.24 14.99 -1.22
C GLY A 35 6.62 14.43 -1.56
N GLU A 36 7.48 14.19 -0.56
CA GLU A 36 8.81 13.61 -0.78
C GLU A 36 8.71 12.23 -1.41
N LEU A 37 7.83 11.36 -0.88
CA LEU A 37 7.69 10.00 -1.37
C LEU A 37 7.08 9.97 -2.78
N SER A 38 5.99 10.71 -2.98
CA SER A 38 5.32 10.78 -4.29
C SER A 38 6.24 11.36 -5.37
N GLY A 39 7.05 12.38 -5.05
CA GLY A 39 8.04 12.94 -5.96
C GLY A 39 9.16 11.97 -6.36
N LEU A 40 9.61 11.11 -5.45
CA LEU A 40 10.56 10.03 -5.77
C LEU A 40 9.92 8.96 -6.65
N ILE A 41 8.67 8.60 -6.35
CA ILE A 41 7.93 7.60 -7.11
C ILE A 41 7.67 8.07 -8.53
N GLU A 42 7.30 9.33 -8.74
CA GLU A 42 7.14 9.93 -10.07
C GLU A 42 8.45 9.86 -10.88
N GLN A 43 9.58 10.24 -10.27
CA GLN A 43 10.90 10.17 -10.93
C GLN A 43 11.30 8.75 -11.32
N ILE A 44 11.06 7.75 -10.46
CA ILE A 44 11.41 6.36 -10.76
C ILE A 44 10.43 5.78 -11.78
N ALA A 45 9.14 6.11 -11.71
CA ALA A 45 8.14 5.62 -12.66
C ALA A 45 8.44 6.04 -14.10
N ASP A 46 8.99 7.25 -14.29
CA ASP A 46 9.41 7.74 -15.60
C ASP A 46 10.73 7.10 -16.10
N ARG A 47 11.64 6.75 -15.18
CA ARG A 47 12.97 6.21 -15.51
C ARG A 47 12.99 4.69 -15.63
N ASP A 48 12.51 4.00 -14.61
CA ASP A 48 12.53 2.54 -14.48
C ASP A 48 11.28 2.03 -13.74
N PRO A 49 10.13 1.98 -14.42
CA PRO A 49 8.88 1.52 -13.83
C PRO A 49 8.92 0.03 -13.44
N LEU A 50 9.79 -0.77 -14.08
CA LEU A 50 9.93 -2.20 -13.76
C LEU A 50 10.63 -2.39 -12.42
N TRP A 51 11.69 -1.62 -12.15
CA TRP A 51 12.36 -1.63 -10.85
C TRP A 51 11.37 -1.28 -9.73
N LEU A 52 10.53 -0.26 -9.93
CA LEU A 52 9.55 0.16 -8.93
C LEU A 52 8.49 -0.92 -8.68
N LEU A 53 8.00 -1.58 -9.74
CA LEU A 53 7.06 -2.70 -9.59
C LEU A 53 7.69 -3.87 -8.82
N ARG A 54 8.96 -4.20 -9.07
CA ARG A 54 9.70 -5.21 -8.29
C ARG A 54 9.87 -4.80 -6.83
N CYS A 55 10.13 -3.52 -6.57
CA CYS A 55 10.22 -2.96 -5.22
C CYS A 55 8.91 -3.13 -4.46
N ILE A 56 7.79 -2.71 -5.06
CA ILE A 56 6.45 -2.88 -4.49
C ILE A 56 6.15 -4.36 -4.22
N GLY A 57 6.48 -5.24 -5.17
CA GLY A 57 6.30 -6.68 -5.00
C GLY A 57 7.08 -7.26 -3.82
N TRP A 58 8.34 -6.85 -3.68
CA TRP A 58 9.20 -7.24 -2.56
C TRP A 58 8.66 -6.71 -1.22
N LEU A 59 8.34 -5.42 -1.14
CA LEU A 59 7.75 -4.81 0.07
C LEU A 59 6.47 -5.55 0.49
N ARG A 60 5.62 -5.90 -0.47
CA ARG A 60 4.36 -6.60 -0.19
C ARG A 60 4.54 -8.05 0.25
N ALA A 61 5.72 -8.63 0.03
CA ALA A 61 6.09 -9.97 0.50
C ALA A 61 6.73 -9.95 1.89
N VAL A 62 7.23 -8.80 2.35
CA VAL A 62 7.89 -8.65 3.65
C VAL A 62 6.85 -8.31 4.74
N PRO A 63 6.77 -9.09 5.83
CA PRO A 63 5.95 -8.75 6.99
C PRO A 63 6.30 -7.36 7.54
N GLY A 64 5.29 -6.55 7.84
CA GLY A 64 5.48 -5.18 8.34
C GLY A 64 5.64 -4.09 7.27
N LEU A 65 5.85 -4.46 6.00
CA LEU A 65 6.02 -3.51 4.89
C LEU A 65 4.86 -3.49 3.89
N GLY A 66 3.75 -4.18 4.20
CA GLY A 66 2.51 -4.13 3.45
C GLY A 66 1.98 -2.70 3.22
N PRO A 67 1.87 -1.86 4.27
CA PRO A 67 1.43 -0.47 4.14
C PRO A 67 2.28 0.36 3.18
N ALA A 68 3.61 0.23 3.26
CA ALA A 68 4.52 0.92 2.35
C ALA A 68 4.24 0.52 0.89
N ALA A 69 4.08 -0.78 0.61
CA ALA A 69 3.77 -1.26 -0.73
C ALA A 69 2.45 -0.66 -1.28
N ILE A 70 1.44 -0.51 -0.43
CA ILE A 70 0.13 0.06 -0.80
C ILE A 70 0.27 1.53 -1.18
N VAL A 71 0.96 2.31 -0.34
CA VAL A 71 1.19 3.75 -0.54
C VAL A 71 2.00 3.98 -1.81
N LEU A 72 3.11 3.26 -1.99
CA LEU A 72 3.91 3.34 -3.21
C LEU A 72 3.12 2.94 -4.46
N THR A 73 2.19 1.99 -4.35
CA THR A 73 1.30 1.62 -5.47
C THR A 73 0.30 2.73 -5.79
N ALA A 74 -0.26 3.39 -4.77
CA ALA A 74 -1.15 4.53 -4.98
C ALA A 74 -0.42 5.68 -5.70
N ASP A 75 0.81 5.99 -5.27
CA ASP A 75 1.65 7.03 -5.86
C ASP A 75 2.05 6.69 -7.31
N LEU A 76 2.43 5.43 -7.56
CA LEU A 76 2.72 4.95 -8.92
C LEU A 76 1.49 5.06 -9.82
N VAL A 77 0.31 4.68 -9.34
CA VAL A 77 -0.92 4.77 -10.11
C VAL A 77 -1.29 6.24 -10.36
N HIS A 78 -1.09 7.13 -9.40
CA HIS A 78 -1.27 8.57 -9.61
C HIS A 78 -0.35 9.12 -10.70
N ALA A 79 0.94 8.80 -10.65
CA ALA A 79 1.92 9.17 -11.67
C ALA A 79 1.51 8.66 -13.07
N ARG A 80 1.12 7.39 -13.16
CA ARG A 80 0.66 6.74 -14.39
C ARG A 80 -0.64 7.35 -14.95
N LEU A 81 -1.53 7.84 -14.09
CA LEU A 81 -2.77 8.49 -14.52
C LEU A 81 -2.48 9.86 -15.14
N LYS A 82 -1.49 10.61 -14.65
CA LYS A 82 -1.05 11.89 -15.24
C LYS A 82 -0.58 11.72 -16.70
N THR A 83 -0.01 10.56 -17.03
CA THR A 83 0.46 10.22 -18.38
C THR A 83 -0.56 9.44 -19.21
N GLY A 84 -1.78 9.23 -18.70
CA GLY A 84 -2.89 8.60 -19.44
C GLY A 84 -2.87 7.07 -19.47
N ALA A 85 -2.07 6.40 -18.64
CA ALA A 85 -2.07 4.94 -18.58
C ALA A 85 -3.41 4.37 -18.05
N THR A 86 -3.84 3.24 -18.61
CA THR A 86 -5.20 2.71 -18.40
C THR A 86 -5.28 1.37 -17.64
N ASP A 87 -4.16 0.68 -17.47
CA ASP A 87 -4.03 -0.66 -16.88
C ASP A 87 -3.81 -0.65 -15.34
N ASN A 88 -4.09 0.48 -14.68
CA ASN A 88 -3.86 0.69 -13.25
C ASN A 88 -4.75 -0.16 -12.32
N ARG A 89 -5.93 -0.59 -12.79
CA ARG A 89 -6.88 -1.42 -12.02
C ARG A 89 -6.23 -2.68 -11.44
N LYS A 90 -5.38 -3.34 -12.23
CA LYS A 90 -4.71 -4.59 -11.85
C LYS A 90 -3.68 -4.37 -10.73
N LEU A 91 -2.96 -3.25 -10.76
CA LEU A 91 -1.98 -2.89 -9.73
C LEU A 91 -2.64 -2.70 -8.37
N ILE A 92 -3.71 -1.89 -8.34
CA ILE A 92 -4.51 -1.65 -7.13
C ILE A 92 -5.08 -2.97 -6.59
N ARG A 93 -5.66 -3.81 -7.46
CA ARG A 93 -6.18 -5.11 -7.02
C ARG A 93 -5.07 -6.01 -6.45
N ALA A 94 -3.91 -6.05 -7.07
CA ALA A 94 -2.83 -6.97 -6.70
C ALA A 94 -2.17 -6.63 -5.36
N VAL A 95 -2.07 -5.35 -5.00
CA VAL A 95 -1.42 -4.93 -3.75
C VAL A 95 -2.30 -5.17 -2.52
N LEU A 96 -3.63 -5.16 -2.67
CA LEU A 96 -4.59 -5.36 -1.58
C LEU A 96 -4.76 -6.87 -1.28
N LYS A 97 -4.38 -7.30 -0.07
CA LYS A 97 -4.52 -8.68 0.43
C LYS A 97 -5.25 -8.81 1.79
N HIS A 98 -5.46 -7.72 2.54
CA HIS A 98 -6.18 -7.75 3.83
C HIS A 98 -7.41 -6.83 3.82
N ALA A 99 -8.45 -7.19 4.58
CA ALA A 99 -9.76 -6.54 4.46
C ALA A 99 -9.79 -5.07 4.93
N HIS A 100 -8.88 -4.63 5.79
CA HIS A 100 -8.79 -3.22 6.19
C HIS A 100 -8.08 -2.33 5.14
N GLU A 101 -7.24 -2.91 4.28
CA GLU A 101 -6.39 -2.17 3.34
C GLU A 101 -7.16 -1.36 2.29
N PRO A 102 -8.29 -1.84 1.71
CA PRO A 102 -9.11 -1.05 0.81
C PRO A 102 -9.51 0.32 1.37
N GLY A 103 -9.88 0.37 2.66
CA GLY A 103 -10.28 1.61 3.34
C GLY A 103 -9.10 2.55 3.55
N ARG A 104 -7.94 2.01 3.97
CA ARG A 104 -6.71 2.79 4.15
C ARG A 104 -6.21 3.39 2.83
N LEU A 105 -6.22 2.62 1.74
CA LEU A 105 -5.83 3.10 0.41
C LEU A 105 -6.74 4.26 -0.05
N LEU A 106 -8.06 4.11 0.08
CA LEU A 106 -9.00 5.15 -0.34
C LEU A 106 -8.94 6.41 0.53
N LEU A 107 -8.65 6.27 1.82
CA LEU A 107 -8.42 7.39 2.72
C LEU A 107 -7.16 8.14 2.31
N TYR A 108 -6.02 7.44 2.24
CA TYR A 108 -4.75 8.00 1.76
C TYR A 108 -4.91 8.71 0.42
N TRP A 109 -5.57 8.08 -0.55
CA TRP A 109 -5.82 8.70 -1.85
C TRP A 109 -6.59 10.02 -1.72
N SER A 110 -7.63 10.05 -0.88
CA SER A 110 -8.47 11.24 -0.71
C SER A 110 -7.74 12.38 0.01
N GLU A 111 -6.85 12.06 0.94
CA GLU A 111 -6.06 13.04 1.70
C GLU A 111 -4.90 13.58 0.88
N THR A 112 -4.22 12.73 0.11
CA THR A 112 -3.04 13.10 -0.68
C THR A 112 -3.41 13.69 -2.05
N TYR A 113 -4.38 13.12 -2.75
CA TYR A 113 -4.72 13.48 -4.14
C TYR A 113 -6.11 14.11 -4.29
N GLY A 114 -6.88 14.16 -3.22
CA GLY A 114 -8.23 14.73 -3.23
C GLY A 114 -9.28 13.80 -3.86
N ARG A 115 -10.45 14.39 -4.09
CA ARG A 115 -11.64 13.74 -4.66
C ARG A 115 -12.01 14.40 -6.01
N PRO A 116 -12.65 13.66 -6.94
CA PRO A 116 -13.09 12.28 -6.83
C PRO A 116 -11.97 11.26 -7.06
N VAL A 117 -12.07 10.09 -6.41
CA VAL A 117 -11.16 8.95 -6.64
C VAL A 117 -11.28 8.48 -8.10
N PRO A 118 -10.18 8.30 -8.86
CA PRO A 118 -10.25 7.90 -10.26
C PRO A 118 -10.88 6.53 -10.50
N LYS A 119 -11.57 6.36 -11.63
CA LYS A 119 -12.26 5.11 -12.00
C LYS A 119 -11.37 3.86 -11.95
N PRO A 120 -10.10 3.87 -12.43
CA PRO A 120 -9.24 2.69 -12.34
C PRO A 120 -8.94 2.26 -10.90
N VAL A 121 -8.82 3.23 -9.98
CA VAL A 121 -8.61 2.97 -8.55
C VAL A 121 -9.87 2.39 -7.92
N GLN A 122 -11.03 3.02 -8.14
CA GLN A 122 -12.33 2.49 -7.66
C GLN A 122 -12.55 1.05 -8.12
N ARG A 123 -12.27 0.75 -9.39
CA ARG A 123 -12.44 -0.59 -9.97
C ARG A 123 -11.45 -1.62 -9.40
N GLY A 124 -10.22 -1.22 -9.10
CA GLY A 124 -9.24 -2.11 -8.48
C GLY A 124 -9.62 -2.45 -7.04
N VAL A 125 -10.09 -1.46 -6.29
CA VAL A 125 -10.65 -1.65 -4.95
C VAL A 125 -11.90 -2.52 -5.00
N ALA A 126 -12.81 -2.28 -5.95
CA ALA A 126 -14.01 -3.07 -6.16
C ALA A 126 -13.69 -4.55 -6.41
N ASP A 127 -12.65 -4.85 -7.18
CA ASP A 127 -12.21 -6.23 -7.41
C ASP A 127 -11.62 -6.88 -6.15
N ALA A 128 -11.02 -6.10 -5.26
CA ALA A 128 -10.40 -6.60 -4.04
C ALA A 128 -11.47 -6.94 -2.99
N VAL A 129 -12.42 -6.03 -2.76
CA VAL A 129 -13.47 -6.20 -1.74
C VAL A 129 -14.39 -7.39 -2.03
N LYS A 130 -14.58 -7.76 -3.30
CA LYS A 130 -15.31 -8.99 -3.66
C LYS A 130 -14.73 -10.27 -3.07
N ILE A 131 -13.45 -10.26 -2.72
CA ILE A 131 -12.76 -11.41 -2.12
C ILE A 131 -12.50 -11.16 -0.64
N LEU A 132 -12.14 -9.92 -0.28
CA LEU A 132 -11.71 -9.58 1.07
C LEU A 132 -12.87 -9.34 2.04
N TYR A 133 -14.05 -8.95 1.55
CA TYR A 133 -15.19 -8.64 2.41
C TYR A 133 -16.07 -9.86 2.58
N THR A 134 -15.95 -10.47 3.75
CA THR A 134 -16.71 -11.63 4.20
C THR A 134 -17.37 -11.29 5.54
N PRO A 135 -18.37 -12.06 5.99
CA PRO A 135 -18.96 -11.84 7.32
C PRO A 135 -17.91 -11.88 8.44
N GLN A 136 -16.92 -12.78 8.32
CA GLN A 136 -15.82 -12.91 9.26
C GLN A 136 -14.93 -11.66 9.27
N SER A 137 -14.46 -11.22 8.10
CA SER A 137 -13.55 -10.08 8.03
C SER A 137 -14.23 -8.77 8.45
N ALA A 138 -15.54 -8.64 8.22
CA ALA A 138 -16.32 -7.51 8.74
C ALA A 138 -16.37 -7.52 10.28
N ALA A 139 -16.60 -8.67 10.91
CA ALA A 139 -16.60 -8.78 12.36
C ALA A 139 -15.22 -8.49 12.99
N GLU A 140 -14.14 -8.83 12.28
CA GLU A 140 -12.76 -8.64 12.75
C GLU A 140 -12.18 -7.24 12.49
N HIS A 141 -12.64 -6.55 11.44
CA HIS A 141 -11.95 -5.36 10.94
C HIS A 141 -12.84 -4.11 10.76
N ASP A 142 -14.17 -4.23 10.72
CA ASP A 142 -15.05 -3.08 10.47
C ASP A 142 -15.34 -2.28 11.75
N HIS A 143 -14.31 -1.65 12.32
CA HIS A 143 -14.37 -0.85 13.54
C HIS A 143 -14.14 0.65 13.29
N PRO A 144 -14.69 1.55 14.12
CA PRO A 144 -14.41 2.98 14.02
C PRO A 144 -12.94 3.32 14.32
N GLY A 145 -12.46 4.46 13.81
CA GLY A 145 -11.21 5.11 14.27
C GLY A 145 -9.90 4.76 13.55
N ARG A 146 -9.88 3.86 12.55
CA ARG A 146 -8.64 3.48 11.83
C ARG A 146 -8.67 3.70 10.30
N GLY A 147 -9.76 4.24 9.76
CA GLY A 147 -9.90 4.49 8.33
C GLY A 147 -11.37 4.50 7.91
N LEU A 148 -11.62 4.38 6.60
CA LEU A 148 -12.97 4.22 6.09
C LEU A 148 -13.59 2.89 6.54
N ARG A 149 -14.83 2.94 7.03
CA ARG A 149 -15.64 1.75 7.32
C ARG A 149 -15.93 0.97 6.04
N PHE A 150 -16.22 -0.32 6.14
CA PHE A 150 -16.46 -1.19 4.97
C PHE A 150 -17.62 -0.66 4.11
N GLY A 151 -18.71 -0.18 4.72
CA GLY A 151 -19.81 0.45 4.00
C GLY A 151 -19.41 1.70 3.20
N GLU A 152 -18.44 2.49 3.68
CA GLU A 152 -17.91 3.65 2.97
C GLU A 152 -17.06 3.24 1.78
N VAL A 153 -16.22 2.22 1.96
CA VAL A 153 -15.44 1.61 0.86
C VAL A 153 -16.38 1.11 -0.23
N LEU A 154 -17.45 0.38 0.14
CA LEU A 154 -18.45 -0.11 -0.81
C LEU A 154 -19.17 1.02 -1.55
N THR A 155 -19.47 2.12 -0.85
CA THR A 155 -20.11 3.31 -1.44
C THR A 155 -19.22 3.99 -2.49
N ILE A 156 -17.90 4.05 -2.24
CA ILE A 156 -16.91 4.65 -3.14
C ILE A 156 -16.59 3.72 -4.31
N ALA A 157 -16.30 2.46 -4.04
CA ALA A 157 -15.82 1.50 -5.03
C ALA A 157 -16.95 0.91 -5.91
N ARG A 158 -18.18 0.87 -5.37
CA ARG A 158 -19.39 0.36 -6.05
C ARG A 158 -19.17 -1.01 -6.71
N PRO A 159 -18.70 -2.03 -5.97
CA PRO A 159 -18.48 -3.34 -6.53
C PRO A 159 -19.79 -3.99 -7.00
N LYS A 160 -19.73 -4.71 -8.12
CA LYS A 160 -20.81 -5.61 -8.52
C LYS A 160 -20.64 -6.94 -7.76
N PRO A 161 -21.59 -7.33 -6.90
CA PRO A 161 -21.52 -8.60 -6.18
C PRO A 161 -21.59 -9.79 -7.15
N ASP A 162 -20.94 -10.90 -6.80
CA ASP A 162 -20.90 -12.13 -7.60
C ASP A 162 -22.17 -12.97 -7.47
N ASN A 163 -22.84 -12.91 -6.32
CA ASN A 163 -24.04 -13.68 -6.03
C ASN A 163 -24.95 -12.94 -5.04
N GLN A 164 -26.14 -13.50 -4.80
CA GLN A 164 -27.15 -12.89 -3.94
C GLN A 164 -26.67 -12.76 -2.49
N HIS A 165 -25.99 -13.77 -1.94
CA HIS A 165 -25.46 -13.69 -0.56
C HIS A 165 -24.45 -12.55 -0.38
N GLN A 166 -23.56 -12.35 -1.35
CA GLN A 166 -22.63 -11.23 -1.33
C GLN A 166 -23.34 -9.88 -1.51
N ALA A 167 -24.40 -9.84 -2.34
CA ALA A 167 -25.22 -8.64 -2.46
C ALA A 167 -25.89 -8.27 -1.13
N ASP A 168 -26.41 -9.26 -0.41
CA ASP A 168 -27.03 -9.05 0.90
C ASP A 168 -26.00 -8.62 1.94
N LEU A 169 -24.83 -9.25 1.99
CA LEU A 169 -23.72 -8.80 2.84
C LEU A 169 -23.34 -7.33 2.55
N PHE A 170 -23.17 -6.97 1.27
CA PHE A 170 -22.80 -5.60 0.91
C PHE A 170 -23.87 -4.58 1.31
N ARG A 171 -25.16 -4.91 1.16
CA ARG A 171 -26.26 -4.06 1.64
C ARG A 171 -26.19 -3.89 3.15
N THR A 172 -26.06 -5.00 3.90
CA THR A 172 -25.92 -4.95 5.35
C THR A 172 -24.75 -4.04 5.75
N LEU A 173 -23.55 -4.24 5.19
CA LEU A 173 -22.37 -3.41 5.54
C LEU A 173 -22.56 -1.92 5.22
N ILE A 174 -23.32 -1.58 4.19
CA ILE A 174 -23.67 -0.18 3.87
C ILE A 174 -24.64 0.38 4.91
N ASP A 175 -25.63 -0.41 5.34
CA ASP A 175 -26.66 0.01 6.31
C ASP A 175 -26.09 0.10 7.74
N THR A 176 -25.19 -0.80 8.13
CA THR A 176 -24.54 -0.82 9.46
C THR A 176 -23.64 0.39 9.71
N ARG A 177 -23.37 1.21 8.68
CA ARG A 177 -22.70 2.52 8.78
C ARG A 177 -23.26 3.40 9.92
N SER A 178 -24.52 3.17 10.29
CA SER A 178 -25.27 3.99 11.24
C SER A 178 -25.27 3.47 12.69
N HIS A 179 -24.82 2.23 12.94
CA HIS A 179 -25.04 1.56 14.23
C HIS A 179 -23.85 0.67 14.61
N SER A 180 -22.83 1.21 15.27
CA SER A 180 -21.98 0.37 16.13
C SER A 180 -21.54 1.17 17.36
N PRO A 181 -21.63 0.57 18.55
CA PRO A 181 -21.12 1.15 19.79
C PRO A 181 -19.60 1.35 19.72
N ASP A 182 -19.08 2.23 20.60
CA ASP A 182 -17.65 2.55 20.81
C ASP A 182 -16.83 1.32 21.29
N THR A 183 -16.81 0.25 20.51
CA THR A 183 -15.86 -0.85 20.73
C THR A 183 -14.55 -0.46 20.05
N PRO A 184 -13.47 -0.20 20.82
CA PRO A 184 -12.18 0.12 20.23
C PRO A 184 -11.72 -1.03 19.34
N ALA A 185 -11.21 -0.68 18.16
CA ALA A 185 -10.70 -1.66 17.21
C ALA A 185 -9.61 -2.54 17.86
N PRO A 186 -9.60 -3.87 17.63
CA PRO A 186 -8.48 -4.72 18.03
C PRO A 186 -7.17 -4.17 17.43
N ASP A 187 -6.05 -4.36 18.13
CA ASP A 187 -4.77 -3.86 17.65
C ASP A 187 -4.27 -4.70 16.48
N LEU A 188 -4.67 -4.29 15.27
CA LEU A 188 -4.24 -4.85 14.00
C LEU A 188 -2.97 -4.15 13.51
N THR A 189 -2.04 -3.85 14.42
CA THR A 189 -0.72 -3.33 14.04
C THR A 189 -0.04 -4.38 13.18
N GLU A 190 0.45 -3.93 12.02
CA GLU A 190 1.38 -4.72 11.23
C GLU A 190 2.54 -5.16 12.13
N PRO A 191 3.05 -6.39 11.96
CA PRO A 191 4.18 -6.84 12.77
C PRO A 191 5.36 -5.89 12.57
N ALA A 192 6.16 -5.69 13.62
CA ALA A 192 7.38 -4.92 13.50
C ALA A 192 8.27 -5.50 12.39
N VAL A 193 8.87 -4.61 11.59
CA VAL A 193 9.76 -5.01 10.50
C VAL A 193 11.01 -5.66 11.09
N ASP A 194 11.39 -6.82 10.55
CA ASP A 194 12.59 -7.54 10.98
C ASP A 194 13.85 -6.64 10.85
N PRO A 195 14.67 -6.48 11.90
CA PRO A 195 15.93 -5.74 11.83
C PRO A 195 16.86 -6.16 10.68
N ALA A 196 16.84 -7.42 10.24
CA ALA A 196 17.60 -7.89 9.09
C ALA A 196 17.10 -7.27 7.77
N VAL A 197 15.79 -7.07 7.63
CA VAL A 197 15.19 -6.38 6.48
C VAL A 197 15.61 -4.91 6.48
N ILE A 198 15.62 -4.26 7.65
CA ILE A 198 16.07 -2.85 7.78
C ILE A 198 17.52 -2.72 7.31
N LYS A 199 18.41 -3.62 7.77
CA LYS A 199 19.82 -3.66 7.32
C LYS A 199 19.95 -3.90 5.82
N THR A 200 19.10 -4.74 5.24
CA THR A 200 19.06 -4.95 3.77
C THR A 200 18.71 -3.65 3.05
N LEU A 201 17.68 -2.92 3.51
CA LEU A 201 17.30 -1.63 2.93
C LEU A 201 18.42 -0.59 3.07
N GLU A 202 19.09 -0.51 4.22
CA GLU A 202 20.24 0.37 4.44
C GLU A 202 21.42 0.04 3.52
N HIS A 203 21.73 -1.25 3.37
CA HIS A 203 22.78 -1.71 2.46
C HIS A 203 22.45 -1.42 1.00
N SER A 204 21.20 -1.68 0.59
CA SER A 204 20.70 -1.38 -0.76
C SER A 204 20.73 0.12 -1.04
N ALA A 205 20.33 0.94 -0.08
CA ALA A 205 20.43 2.39 -0.15
C ALA A 205 21.88 2.90 -0.31
N ALA A 206 22.84 2.28 0.40
CA ALA A 206 24.25 2.66 0.34
C ALA A 206 24.94 2.22 -0.96
N THR A 207 24.58 1.05 -1.49
CA THR A 207 25.27 0.44 -2.63
C THR A 207 24.56 0.66 -3.97
N GLY A 208 23.28 1.03 -3.96
CA GLY A 208 22.45 1.09 -5.16
C GLY A 208 21.97 -0.28 -5.66
N ARG A 209 22.33 -1.38 -4.98
CA ARG A 209 21.82 -2.71 -5.30
C ARG A 209 20.40 -2.88 -4.79
N ALA A 210 19.50 -3.36 -5.62
CA ALA A 210 18.12 -3.50 -5.19
C ALA A 210 17.94 -4.62 -4.14
N PRO A 211 17.02 -4.45 -3.17
CA PRO A 211 16.84 -5.42 -2.08
C PRO A 211 16.32 -6.78 -2.58
N PHE A 212 15.76 -6.81 -3.79
CA PHE A 212 15.22 -7.99 -4.47
C PHE A 212 16.20 -8.62 -5.48
N ASP A 213 17.42 -8.10 -5.60
CA ASP A 213 18.50 -8.72 -6.39
C ASP A 213 19.41 -9.60 -5.52
N VAL A 214 19.28 -9.48 -4.19
CA VAL A 214 19.87 -10.43 -3.25
C VAL A 214 18.96 -11.65 -3.22
N ALA A 215 19.43 -12.79 -3.71
CA ALA A 215 18.72 -14.05 -3.56
C ALA A 215 18.38 -14.22 -2.07
N LEU A 216 17.10 -14.48 -1.77
CA LEU A 216 16.68 -14.94 -0.45
C LEU A 216 17.31 -16.31 -0.21
N ASP A 217 18.58 -16.33 0.20
CA ASP A 217 19.25 -17.53 0.68
C ASP A 217 18.81 -17.76 2.13
N SER A 218 17.55 -18.17 2.28
CA SER A 218 16.93 -18.45 3.58
C SER A 218 16.08 -19.72 3.51
N SER A 219 16.62 -20.78 2.92
CA SER A 219 16.10 -22.16 3.07
C SER A 219 17.20 -23.20 3.34
N SER A 220 18.38 -22.76 3.79
CA SER A 220 19.55 -23.64 3.98
C SER A 220 20.13 -23.60 5.40
N ARG A 221 19.36 -23.18 6.42
CA ARG A 221 19.70 -23.41 7.85
C ARG A 221 18.46 -23.61 8.71
N GLN A 222 17.94 -24.84 8.72
CA GLN A 222 17.49 -25.58 9.90
C GLN A 222 17.10 -26.99 9.42
N ARG A 223 18.08 -27.90 9.50
CA ARG A 223 17.84 -29.32 9.74
C ARG A 223 18.00 -29.56 11.23
#